data_AF-A0A1A9UCP7-F1
#
_entry.id   AF-A0A1A9UCP7-F1
#
_cell.length_a   1.000
_cell.length_b   1.000
_cell.length_c   1.000
_cell.angle_alpha   90.00
_cell.angle_beta   90.00
_cell.angle_gamma   90.00
#
_symmetry.space_group_name_H-M   'P 1'
#
loop_
_entity.id
_entity.type
_entity.pdbx_description
1 polymer ?
#
loop_
_entity_poly.entity_id
_entity_poly.type
_entity_poly.pdbx_seq_one_letter_code
_entity_poly.pdbx_strand_id
1 'polypeptide(L)'
;MASFQAAVIILNRGTNPINECIINVAGTLMYFVAALLSMWHLQGDYQLMYLSDFEEAEHRFFVECVLQSTFAITTGLLYLLHCILAFDTVLVKYSDNIDQYDQAYEGPPPLKLYFICPSVHEKLENYSWFQQFETKGHPRKFRTSVYQKIQNFEPENFGDRARLKMTISRLSCKPEKRTYQVQQKQEKTSLIFEGIRKPSPRVNLTLKEICEPKFCPECTLGLELKHTDVLILSQYVRSDGCMLPKRITGLCYRQQKKIGTLVTMAQKAGLMPNLAPAGSKKDPKKRFGWKKFNKYFYESTIKY
;
A
#
# COMPACT_ATOMS: atom_id res chain seq x y z
N MET A 1 19.71 -3.34 -19.34
CA MET A 1 20.07 -2.26 -20.29
C MET A 1 20.78 -1.07 -19.62
N ALA A 2 20.59 -0.81 -18.32
CA ALA A 2 21.27 0.29 -17.59
C ALA A 2 22.81 0.17 -17.47
N SER A 3 23.39 -1.01 -17.69
CA SER A 3 24.79 -1.31 -17.41
C SER A 3 25.79 -0.83 -18.47
N PHE A 4 25.35 -0.37 -19.64
CA PHE A 4 26.26 -0.03 -20.75
C PHE A 4 26.58 1.47 -20.88
N GLN A 5 25.80 2.37 -20.28
CA GLN A 5 26.08 3.82 -20.35
C GLN A 5 27.29 4.23 -19.49
N ALA A 6 27.53 3.56 -18.35
CA ALA A 6 28.70 3.79 -17.51
C ALA A 6 30.01 3.52 -18.26
N ALA A 7 30.03 2.52 -19.15
CA ALA A 7 31.19 2.21 -19.98
C ALA A 7 31.43 3.30 -21.04
N VAL A 8 30.40 3.98 -21.55
CA VAL A 8 30.54 5.01 -22.58
C VAL A 8 31.23 6.27 -22.05
N ILE A 9 30.90 6.67 -20.81
CA ILE A 9 31.54 7.81 -20.12
C ILE A 9 33.02 7.50 -19.85
N ILE A 10 33.33 6.30 -19.35
CA ILE A 10 34.70 5.87 -19.05
C ILE A 10 35.54 5.67 -20.32
N LEU A 11 34.93 5.19 -21.40
CA LEU A 11 35.62 4.93 -22.67
C LEU A 11 35.74 6.17 -23.57
N ASN A 12 35.35 7.37 -23.08
CA ASN A 12 35.42 8.65 -23.78
C ASN A 12 34.93 8.57 -25.24
N ARG A 13 33.84 7.81 -25.46
CA ARG A 13 33.41 7.44 -26.81
C ARG A 13 32.47 8.50 -27.40
N GLY A 14 33.00 9.72 -27.58
CA GLY A 14 32.44 10.76 -28.46
C GLY A 14 31.00 11.26 -28.19
N THR A 15 30.40 10.96 -27.03
CA THR A 15 29.06 11.46 -26.70
C THR A 15 29.13 12.79 -25.95
N ASN A 16 28.21 13.69 -26.27
CA ASN A 16 28.12 14.99 -25.60
C ASN A 16 27.71 14.77 -24.13
N PRO A 17 28.49 15.25 -23.15
CA PRO A 17 28.26 14.97 -21.73
C PRO A 17 26.91 15.54 -21.23
N ILE A 18 26.41 16.60 -21.88
CA ILE A 18 25.09 17.17 -21.62
C ILE A 18 23.96 16.18 -21.96
N ASN A 19 24.06 15.47 -23.09
CA ASN A 19 23.04 14.51 -23.50
C ASN A 19 22.98 13.32 -22.53
N GLU A 20 24.15 12.84 -22.07
CA GLU A 20 24.22 11.81 -21.04
C GLU A 20 23.63 12.28 -19.71
N CYS A 21 23.88 13.54 -19.31
CA CYS A 21 23.27 14.12 -18.12
C CYS A 21 21.74 14.12 -18.22
N ILE A 22 21.17 14.59 -19.34
CA ILE A 22 19.72 14.64 -19.57
C ILE A 22 19.09 13.24 -19.50
N ILE A 23 19.70 12.24 -20.14
CA ILE A 23 19.19 10.86 -20.14
C ILE A 23 19.19 10.28 -18.72
N ASN A 24 20.28 10.50 -17.97
CA ASN A 24 20.38 9.99 -16.60
C ASN A 24 19.37 10.70 -15.67
N VAL A 25 19.14 12.01 -15.82
CA VAL A 25 18.13 12.75 -15.05
C VAL A 25 16.73 12.23 -15.33
N ALA A 26 16.40 12.00 -16.61
CA ALA A 26 15.13 11.40 -17.02
C ALA A 26 14.96 9.98 -16.44
N GLY A 27 16.03 9.19 -16.42
CA GLY A 27 16.08 7.87 -15.78
C GLY A 27 15.77 7.95 -14.28
N THR A 28 16.45 8.83 -13.54
CA THR A 28 16.20 9.03 -12.10
C THR A 28 14.74 9.38 -11.81
N LEU A 29 14.16 10.31 -12.58
CA LEU A 29 12.76 10.69 -12.42
C LEU A 29 11.80 9.53 -12.70
N MET A 30 12.04 8.76 -13.77
CA MET A 30 11.20 7.62 -14.14
C MET A 30 11.20 6.54 -13.05
N TYR A 31 12.36 6.19 -12.51
CA TYR A 31 12.47 5.20 -11.44
C TYR A 31 11.85 5.70 -10.12
N PHE A 32 11.96 6.99 -9.82
CA PHE A 32 11.28 7.57 -8.66
C PHE A 32 9.75 7.53 -8.81
N VAL A 33 9.23 7.85 -9.99
CA VAL A 33 7.79 7.71 -10.29
C VAL A 33 7.33 6.27 -10.18
N ALA A 34 8.11 5.30 -10.68
CA ALA A 34 7.80 3.88 -10.56
C ALA A 34 7.73 3.42 -9.09
N ALA A 35 8.65 3.90 -8.24
CA ALA A 35 8.62 3.64 -6.80
C ALA A 35 7.34 4.20 -6.16
N LEU A 36 6.99 5.46 -6.44
CA LEU A 36 5.78 6.09 -5.92
C LEU A 36 4.50 5.37 -6.37
N LEU A 37 4.41 4.97 -7.64
CA LEU A 37 3.25 4.24 -8.17
C LEU A 37 3.08 2.89 -7.49
N SER A 38 4.17 2.15 -7.25
CA SER A 38 4.09 0.86 -6.56
C SER A 38 3.56 0.99 -5.13
N MET A 39 3.99 2.03 -4.40
CA MET A 39 3.48 2.34 -3.06
C MET A 39 2.03 2.87 -3.09
N TRP A 40 1.67 3.66 -4.09
CA TRP A 40 0.29 4.14 -4.28
C TRP A 40 -0.70 3.00 -4.51
N HIS A 41 -0.34 2.03 -5.36
CA HIS A 41 -1.15 0.83 -5.58
C HIS A 41 -1.33 0.01 -4.29
N LEU A 42 -0.28 -0.08 -3.47
CA LEU A 42 -0.33 -0.76 -2.18
C LEU A 42 -1.29 -0.10 -1.19
N GLN A 43 -1.33 1.24 -1.15
CA GLN A 43 -2.30 1.99 -0.33
C GLN A 43 -3.76 1.82 -0.80
N GLY A 44 -3.97 1.61 -2.10
CA GLY A 44 -5.30 1.44 -2.68
C GLY A 44 -5.93 0.06 -2.49
N ASP A 45 -5.15 -0.95 -2.09
CA ASP A 45 -5.65 -2.33 -1.98
C ASP A 45 -6.35 -2.61 -0.63
N TYR A 46 -7.65 -2.86 -0.71
CA TYR A 46 -8.51 -3.17 0.44
C TYR A 46 -8.08 -4.45 1.19
N GLN A 47 -7.39 -5.36 0.52
CA GLN A 47 -6.96 -6.62 1.15
C GLN A 47 -5.83 -6.39 2.16
N LEU A 48 -4.99 -5.39 1.93
CA LEU A 48 -3.86 -5.06 2.80
C LEU A 48 -4.20 -4.06 3.89
N MET A 49 -5.20 -3.19 3.69
CA MET A 49 -5.56 -2.09 4.60
C MET A 49 -5.84 -2.46 6.08
N TYR A 50 -6.03 -3.74 6.37
CA TYR A 50 -6.36 -4.26 7.71
C TYR A 50 -5.44 -5.41 8.15
N LEU A 51 -4.24 -5.48 7.60
CA LEU A 51 -3.18 -6.32 8.16
C LEU A 51 -2.44 -5.55 9.26
N SER A 52 -1.87 -6.29 10.21
CA SER A 52 -0.87 -5.72 11.11
C SER A 52 0.50 -5.71 10.45
N ASP A 53 1.41 -4.85 10.91
CA ASP A 53 2.77 -4.70 10.36
C ASP A 53 3.51 -6.05 10.20
N PHE A 54 3.32 -6.99 11.14
CA PHE A 54 3.90 -8.33 11.08
C PHE A 54 3.30 -9.19 9.95
N GLU A 55 2.00 -9.07 9.70
CA GLU A 55 1.31 -9.82 8.66
C GLU A 55 1.53 -9.21 7.27
N GLU A 56 1.68 -7.88 7.20
CA GLU A 56 2.03 -7.16 5.96
C GLU A 56 3.35 -7.71 5.40
N ALA A 57 4.34 -7.90 6.26
CA ALA A 57 5.63 -8.49 5.88
C ALA A 57 5.54 -9.93 5.34
N GLU A 58 4.48 -10.69 5.65
CA GLU A 58 4.27 -12.06 5.14
C GLU A 58 3.40 -12.09 3.86
N HIS A 59 2.73 -10.98 3.53
CA HIS A 59 1.84 -10.94 2.37
C HIS A 59 2.66 -10.83 1.07
N ARG A 60 2.56 -11.83 0.20
CA ARG A 60 3.34 -11.88 -1.06
C ARG A 60 3.26 -10.58 -1.85
N PHE A 61 2.06 -10.06 -2.11
CA PHE A 61 1.91 -8.82 -2.89
C PHE A 61 2.58 -7.60 -2.21
N PHE A 62 2.53 -7.52 -0.87
CA PHE A 62 3.19 -6.43 -0.14
C PHE A 62 4.70 -6.49 -0.35
N VAL A 63 5.28 -7.67 -0.14
CA VAL A 63 6.71 -7.92 -0.28
C VAL A 63 7.18 -7.61 -1.70
N GLU A 64 6.46 -8.05 -2.72
CA GLU A 64 6.81 -7.77 -4.12
C GLU A 64 6.78 -6.27 -4.42
N CYS A 65 5.77 -5.53 -3.96
CA CYS A 65 5.69 -4.08 -4.14
C CYS A 65 6.81 -3.33 -3.39
N VAL A 66 7.12 -3.74 -2.16
CA VAL A 66 8.22 -3.15 -1.37
C VAL A 66 9.57 -3.44 -2.02
N LEU A 67 9.80 -4.67 -2.48
CA LEU A 67 11.01 -5.04 -3.21
C LEU A 67 11.14 -4.24 -4.50
N GLN A 68 10.08 -4.18 -5.31
CA GLN A 68 10.05 -3.39 -6.54
C GLN A 68 10.36 -1.91 -6.28
N SER A 69 9.73 -1.30 -5.27
CA SER A 69 10.02 0.08 -4.88
C SER A 69 11.45 0.26 -4.42
N THR A 70 11.99 -0.68 -3.65
CA THR A 70 13.37 -0.63 -3.15
C THR A 70 14.34 -0.71 -4.32
N PHE A 71 14.15 -1.65 -5.25
CA PHE A 71 14.97 -1.74 -6.46
C PHE A 71 14.84 -0.51 -7.37
N ALA A 72 13.65 0.08 -7.47
CA ALA A 72 13.44 1.32 -8.23
C ALA A 72 14.18 2.50 -7.60
N ILE A 73 14.15 2.65 -6.27
CA ILE A 73 14.90 3.71 -5.58
C ILE A 73 16.40 3.50 -5.70
N THR A 74 16.90 2.28 -5.47
CA THR A 74 18.35 2.01 -5.58
C THR A 74 18.86 2.25 -6.99
N THR A 75 18.11 1.84 -8.02
CA THR A 75 18.44 2.15 -9.42
C THR A 75 18.34 3.65 -9.72
N GLY A 76 17.30 4.35 -9.26
CA GLY A 76 17.19 5.80 -9.40
C GLY A 76 18.36 6.58 -8.77
N LEU A 77 18.86 6.13 -7.61
CA LEU A 77 20.05 6.68 -6.96
C LEU A 77 21.33 6.42 -7.76
N LEU A 78 21.46 5.27 -8.42
CA LEU A 78 22.59 5.00 -9.33
C LEU A 78 22.56 5.96 -10.52
N TYR A 79 21.40 6.18 -11.14
CA TYR A 79 21.25 7.18 -12.20
C TYR A 79 21.57 8.60 -11.71
N LEU A 80 21.19 8.95 -10.48
CA LEU A 80 21.51 10.25 -9.88
C LEU A 80 23.03 10.43 -9.71
N LEU A 81 23.72 9.39 -9.22
CA LEU A 81 25.17 9.38 -9.11
C LEU A 81 25.82 9.56 -10.50
N HIS A 82 25.29 8.91 -11.53
CA HIS A 82 25.76 9.09 -12.90
C HIS A 82 25.52 10.51 -13.44
N CYS A 83 24.40 11.15 -13.10
CA CYS A 83 24.18 12.57 -13.43
C CYS A 83 25.24 13.47 -12.82
N ILE A 84 25.55 13.25 -11.54
CA ILE A 84 26.52 14.07 -10.80
C ILE A 84 27.91 13.89 -11.41
N LEU A 85 28.33 12.66 -11.71
CA LEU A 85 29.61 12.41 -12.38
C LEU A 85 29.66 13.03 -13.79
N ALA A 86 28.59 12.92 -14.59
CA ALA A 86 28.54 13.56 -15.89
C ALA A 86 28.63 15.09 -15.77
N PHE A 87 27.91 15.68 -14.82
CA PHE A 87 27.96 17.13 -14.56
C PHE A 87 29.35 17.59 -14.12
N ASP A 88 30.01 16.83 -13.24
CA ASP A 88 31.38 17.11 -12.80
C ASP A 88 32.37 17.10 -13.96
N THR A 89 32.26 16.14 -14.89
CA THR A 89 33.11 16.14 -16.10
C THR A 89 32.86 17.34 -17.03
N VAL A 90 31.63 17.88 -17.05
CA VAL A 90 31.33 19.13 -17.78
C VAL A 90 32.01 20.30 -17.11
N LEU A 91 31.94 20.40 -15.77
CA LEU A 91 32.58 21.48 -15.02
C LEU A 91 34.09 21.48 -15.18
N VAL A 92 34.74 20.31 -15.08
CA VAL A 92 36.19 20.16 -15.27
C VAL A 92 36.58 20.60 -16.69
N LYS A 93 35.89 20.10 -17.72
CA LYS A 93 36.16 20.52 -19.11
C LYS A 93 35.89 22.00 -19.33
N TYR A 94 34.91 22.58 -18.66
CA TYR A 94 34.63 24.02 -18.74
C TYR A 94 35.75 24.84 -18.10
N SER A 95 36.32 24.38 -16.97
CA SER A 95 37.51 24.97 -16.35
C SER A 95 38.72 24.92 -17.29
N ASP A 96 39.02 23.77 -17.88
CA ASP A 96 40.15 23.62 -18.82
C ASP A 96 40.03 24.58 -20.02
N ASN A 97 38.80 24.81 -20.51
CA ASN A 97 38.55 25.78 -21.56
C ASN A 97 38.75 27.23 -21.10
N ILE A 98 38.43 27.56 -19.84
CA ILE A 98 38.71 28.88 -19.27
C ILE A 98 40.21 29.09 -19.10
N ASP A 99 40.93 28.12 -18.55
CA ASP A 99 42.38 28.19 -18.35
C ASP A 99 43.14 28.33 -19.67
N GLN A 100 42.62 27.77 -20.76
CA GLN A 100 43.16 27.96 -22.12
C GLN A 100 42.90 29.38 -22.69
N TYR A 101 41.82 30.05 -22.29
CA TYR A 101 41.56 31.46 -22.62
C TYR A 101 42.32 32.43 -21.69
N ASP A 102 42.59 32.01 -20.45
CA ASP A 102 43.28 32.78 -19.41
C ASP A 102 44.81 32.68 -19.46
N GLN A 103 45.39 32.17 -20.55
CA GLN A 103 46.85 32.20 -20.81
C GLN A 103 47.44 33.63 -21.01
N ALA A 104 46.74 34.66 -20.51
CA ALA A 104 47.17 36.05 -20.37
C ALA A 104 46.93 36.62 -18.95
N TYR A 105 46.49 35.84 -17.95
CA TYR A 105 46.21 36.34 -16.60
C TYR A 105 46.63 35.35 -15.49
N GLU A 106 47.61 35.71 -14.66
CA GLU A 106 48.02 34.93 -13.48
C GLU A 106 46.95 35.03 -12.38
N GLY A 107 46.09 34.02 -12.28
CA GLY A 107 45.10 33.86 -11.20
C GLY A 107 45.69 33.27 -9.91
N PRO A 108 45.09 33.56 -8.73
CA PRO A 108 45.66 33.22 -7.42
C PRO A 108 45.62 31.71 -7.11
N PRO A 109 46.48 31.22 -6.18
CA PRO A 109 46.67 29.78 -5.92
C PRO A 109 45.39 29.07 -5.40
N PRO A 110 45.29 27.74 -5.61
CA PRO A 110 44.08 26.98 -5.29
C PRO A 110 43.71 27.03 -3.79
N LEU A 111 42.40 27.09 -3.52
CA LEU A 111 41.83 27.18 -2.17
C LEU A 111 42.17 25.92 -1.34
N LYS A 112 42.90 26.12 -0.24
CA LYS A 112 43.17 25.08 0.78
C LYS A 112 42.00 24.99 1.77
N LEU A 113 41.39 23.82 1.88
CA LEU A 113 40.32 23.53 2.84
C LEU A 113 40.95 23.12 4.18
N TYR A 114 40.87 24.00 5.19
CA TYR A 114 41.38 23.71 6.54
C TYR A 114 40.34 23.01 7.41
N PHE A 115 40.76 22.02 8.21
CA PHE A 115 39.93 21.47 9.28
C PHE A 115 39.87 22.47 10.45
N ILE A 116 38.73 23.17 10.60
CA ILE A 116 38.41 24.13 11.68
C ILE A 116 39.22 25.44 11.65
N CYS A 117 40.56 25.39 11.61
CA CYS A 117 41.46 26.56 11.65
C CYS A 117 42.86 26.18 11.11
N PRO A 118 43.60 27.10 10.45
CA PRO A 118 44.95 26.81 9.91
C PRO A 118 45.94 26.28 10.94
N SER A 119 46.00 26.88 12.14
CA SER A 119 46.92 26.47 13.20
C SER A 119 46.60 25.12 13.82
N VAL A 120 45.34 24.68 13.70
CA VAL A 120 44.89 23.36 14.16
C VAL A 120 45.18 22.32 13.09
N HIS A 121 44.96 22.67 11.83
CA HIS A 121 45.22 21.80 10.67
C HIS A 121 46.71 21.46 10.54
N GLU A 122 47.60 22.44 10.68
CA GLU A 122 49.07 22.25 10.62
C GLU A 122 49.59 21.34 11.74
N LYS A 123 49.00 21.42 12.94
CA LYS A 123 49.34 20.50 14.04
C LYS A 123 48.83 19.08 13.80
N LEU A 124 47.73 18.93 13.06
CA LEU A 124 47.11 17.65 12.77
C LEU A 124 47.79 16.93 11.59
N GLU A 125 48.34 17.66 10.61
CA GLU A 125 49.12 17.10 9.49
C GLU A 125 50.34 16.29 9.92
N ASN A 126 50.91 16.57 11.10
CA ASN A 126 52.04 15.83 11.66
C ASN A 126 51.69 14.40 12.09
N TYR A 127 50.40 14.05 12.16
CA TYR A 127 49.98 12.73 12.58
C TYR A 127 49.58 11.86 11.38
N SER A 128 50.21 10.69 11.28
CA SER A 128 49.97 9.71 10.20
C SER A 128 48.50 9.24 10.09
N TRP A 129 47.75 9.24 11.19
CA TRP A 129 46.32 8.92 11.19
C TRP A 129 45.45 10.01 10.55
N PHE A 130 45.89 11.28 10.61
CA PHE A 130 45.17 12.41 10.01
C PHE A 130 45.42 12.49 8.49
N GLN A 131 46.65 12.18 8.07
CA GLN A 131 46.97 11.97 6.65
C GLN A 131 46.17 10.80 6.05
N GLN A 132 45.86 9.77 6.85
CA GLN A 132 44.97 8.68 6.47
C GLN A 132 43.47 9.06 6.50
N PHE A 133 43.10 10.09 7.27
CA PHE A 133 41.74 10.60 7.39
C PHE A 133 41.34 11.44 6.18
N GLU A 134 42.24 12.26 5.62
CA GLU A 134 41.98 13.00 4.36
C GLU A 134 41.81 12.07 3.16
N THR A 135 42.47 10.91 3.16
CA THR A 135 42.42 9.95 2.05
C THR A 135 41.24 8.98 2.12
N LYS A 136 40.55 8.89 3.27
CA LYS A 136 39.44 7.94 3.48
C LYS A 136 38.30 8.55 4.27
N GLY A 137 37.38 9.18 3.52
CA GLY A 137 35.97 9.19 3.86
C GLY A 137 35.49 10.46 4.57
N HIS A 138 34.53 11.12 3.94
CA HIS A 138 33.63 12.05 4.62
C HIS A 138 32.62 11.24 5.44
N PRO A 139 32.34 11.65 6.68
CA PRO A 139 30.94 11.94 6.95
C PRO A 139 30.75 13.08 7.94
N ARG A 140 29.61 13.77 7.84
CA ARG A 140 28.67 13.87 8.97
C ARG A 140 27.32 14.43 8.53
N LYS A 141 26.26 13.70 8.89
CA LYS A 141 24.90 14.24 8.96
C LYS A 141 24.73 15.07 10.23
N PHE A 142 23.96 16.12 10.03
CA PHE A 142 23.54 17.15 10.96
C PHE A 142 22.59 16.64 12.05
N ARG A 143 22.56 17.38 13.16
CA ARG A 143 21.75 17.20 14.37
C ARG A 143 20.35 17.78 14.18
N THR A 144 19.31 17.17 14.75
CA THR A 144 18.14 17.91 15.27
C THR A 144 17.56 17.22 16.52
N SER A 145 17.20 18.06 17.48
CA SER A 145 16.40 17.78 18.67
C SER A 145 14.89 17.79 18.37
N VAL A 146 14.08 17.51 19.41
CA VAL A 146 12.76 18.09 19.75
C VAL A 146 11.57 17.09 19.85
N TYR A 147 10.97 17.06 21.07
CA TYR A 147 9.60 16.65 21.49
C TYR A 147 9.14 15.18 21.42
N GLN A 148 8.17 14.68 22.21
CA GLN A 148 7.66 14.89 23.59
C GLN A 148 6.72 13.70 23.91
N LYS A 149 6.44 13.54 25.21
CA LYS A 149 5.76 12.49 26.00
C LYS A 149 4.24 12.28 25.75
N ILE A 150 3.84 11.00 25.71
CA ILE A 150 2.69 10.22 26.29
C ILE A 150 1.32 10.90 26.53
N GLN A 151 0.20 10.19 26.23
CA GLN A 151 -0.98 10.11 27.12
C GLN A 151 -1.86 8.85 26.90
N ASN A 152 -2.47 8.40 28.01
CA ASN A 152 -3.25 7.18 28.25
C ASN A 152 -4.72 7.30 27.79
N PHE A 153 -5.43 6.17 27.66
CA PHE A 153 -6.87 6.11 27.33
C PHE A 153 -7.65 5.15 28.25
N GLU A 154 -8.79 5.61 28.77
CA GLU A 154 -9.71 4.93 29.70
C GLU A 154 -10.90 4.25 28.97
N PRO A 155 -11.53 3.19 29.52
CA PRO A 155 -12.61 2.46 28.86
C PRO A 155 -14.01 2.85 29.36
N GLU A 156 -14.99 2.96 28.44
CA GLU A 156 -16.41 3.17 28.76
C GLU A 156 -17.34 2.00 28.34
N ASN A 157 -18.49 1.96 29.03
CA ASN A 157 -19.40 0.83 29.28
C ASN A 157 -20.16 0.26 28.06
N PHE A 158 -20.10 -1.07 27.92
CA PHE A 158 -20.56 -1.86 26.75
C PHE A 158 -21.96 -2.52 26.90
N GLY A 159 -22.66 -2.30 28.03
CA GLY A 159 -23.79 -3.16 28.45
C GLY A 159 -25.12 -3.02 27.68
N ASP A 160 -25.57 -1.79 27.38
CA ASP A 160 -26.99 -1.58 27.06
C ASP A 160 -27.33 -1.58 25.56
N ARG A 161 -26.33 -1.37 24.70
CA ARG A 161 -26.51 -1.38 23.22
C ARG A 161 -26.59 -2.79 22.62
N ALA A 162 -26.13 -3.82 23.34
CA ALA A 162 -26.12 -5.21 22.87
C ALA A 162 -27.54 -5.82 22.80
N ARG A 163 -28.43 -5.42 23.72
CA ARG A 163 -29.82 -5.92 23.78
C ARG A 163 -30.69 -5.42 22.62
N LEU A 164 -30.48 -4.18 22.14
CA LEU A 164 -31.18 -3.63 20.98
C LEU A 164 -30.67 -4.20 19.64
N LYS A 165 -29.37 -4.49 19.53
CA LYS A 165 -28.77 -5.13 18.34
C LYS A 165 -29.30 -6.54 18.08
N MET A 166 -29.56 -7.32 19.14
CA MET A 166 -30.09 -8.68 19.03
C MET A 166 -31.49 -8.72 18.40
N THR A 167 -32.35 -7.75 18.69
CA THR A 167 -33.73 -7.70 18.18
C THR A 167 -33.80 -7.29 16.70
N ILE A 168 -32.95 -6.35 16.27
CA ILE A 168 -32.89 -5.87 14.87
C ILE A 168 -32.23 -6.90 13.94
N SER A 169 -31.36 -7.76 14.47
CA SER A 169 -30.61 -8.77 13.70
C SER A 169 -31.48 -9.84 13.01
N ARG A 170 -32.75 -9.98 13.39
CA ARG A 170 -33.70 -10.96 12.84
C ARG A 170 -34.52 -10.43 11.65
N LEU A 171 -34.39 -9.14 11.32
CA LEU A 171 -35.19 -8.48 10.30
C LEU A 171 -34.41 -8.41 8.97
N SER A 172 -35.05 -8.79 7.87
CA SER A 172 -34.46 -8.67 6.53
C SER A 172 -35.00 -7.42 5.85
N CYS A 173 -34.11 -6.48 5.54
CA CYS A 173 -34.50 -5.18 4.99
C CYS A 173 -34.31 -5.11 3.47
N LYS A 174 -34.37 -6.25 2.76
CA LYS A 174 -34.21 -6.28 1.30
C LYS A 174 -35.53 -6.62 0.61
N PRO A 175 -35.86 -5.94 -0.51
CA PRO A 175 -36.97 -6.36 -1.34
C PRO A 175 -36.71 -7.78 -1.88
N GLU A 176 -37.77 -8.58 -1.95
CA GLU A 176 -37.70 -9.95 -2.45
C GLU A 176 -37.11 -9.99 -3.86
N LYS A 177 -35.96 -10.66 -4.01
CA LYS A 177 -35.36 -10.95 -5.32
C LYS A 177 -35.39 -12.45 -5.55
N ARG A 178 -35.96 -12.84 -6.69
CA ARG A 178 -35.97 -14.25 -7.13
C ARG A 178 -34.55 -14.70 -7.42
N THR A 179 -34.13 -15.78 -6.77
CA THR A 179 -32.82 -16.40 -7.03
C THR A 179 -32.96 -17.40 -8.17
N TYR A 180 -32.04 -17.36 -9.11
CA TYR A 180 -31.96 -18.35 -10.18
C TYR A 180 -30.97 -19.42 -9.77
N GLN A 181 -31.40 -20.68 -9.76
CA GLN A 181 -30.53 -21.82 -9.59
C GLN A 181 -30.43 -22.55 -10.93
N VAL A 182 -29.22 -22.69 -11.45
CA VAL A 182 -28.95 -23.52 -12.61
C VAL A 182 -28.90 -24.96 -12.14
N GLN A 183 -29.75 -25.83 -12.69
CA GLN A 183 -29.71 -27.26 -12.48
C GLN A 183 -29.16 -27.94 -13.73
N GLN A 184 -28.21 -28.84 -13.53
CA GLN A 184 -27.69 -29.71 -14.58
C GLN A 184 -28.36 -31.07 -14.43
N LYS A 185 -29.09 -31.49 -15.45
CA LYS A 185 -29.62 -32.85 -15.58
C LYS A 185 -28.87 -33.55 -16.69
N GLN A 186 -28.37 -34.75 -16.42
CA GLN A 186 -27.65 -35.55 -17.39
C GLN A 186 -28.54 -36.73 -17.77
N GLU A 187 -29.07 -36.69 -18.99
CA GLU A 187 -29.74 -37.83 -19.60
C GLU A 187 -28.71 -38.59 -20.45
N LYS A 188 -28.98 -39.87 -20.75
CA LYS A 188 -28.02 -40.85 -21.31
C LYS A 188 -27.18 -40.34 -22.50
N THR A 189 -27.63 -39.31 -23.22
CA THR A 189 -26.93 -38.71 -24.36
C THR A 189 -26.85 -37.18 -24.32
N SER A 190 -27.63 -36.49 -23.48
CA SER A 190 -27.74 -35.02 -23.48
C SER A 190 -27.55 -34.40 -22.09
N LEU A 191 -26.91 -33.24 -22.05
CA LEU A 191 -26.76 -32.40 -20.86
C LEU A 191 -27.77 -31.26 -20.94
N ILE A 192 -28.79 -31.29 -20.08
CA ILE A 192 -29.85 -30.27 -20.03
C ILE A 192 -29.56 -29.32 -18.87
N PHE A 193 -29.46 -28.02 -19.17
CA PHE A 193 -29.29 -26.96 -18.18
C PHE A 193 -30.62 -26.20 -18.02
N GLU A 194 -31.26 -26.33 -16.85
CA GLU A 194 -32.51 -25.65 -16.53
C GLU A 194 -32.28 -24.51 -15.53
N GLY A 195 -32.83 -23.33 -15.82
CA GLY A 195 -32.83 -22.18 -14.91
C GLY A 195 -34.09 -22.14 -14.06
N ILE A 196 -34.06 -22.69 -12.85
CA ILE A 196 -35.21 -22.71 -11.95
C ILE A 196 -35.21 -21.44 -11.07
N ARG A 197 -36.34 -20.72 -11.07
CA ARG A 197 -36.57 -19.60 -10.17
C ARG A 197 -36.98 -20.13 -8.80
N LYS A 198 -36.13 -19.91 -7.78
CA LYS A 198 -36.44 -20.21 -6.38
C LYS A 198 -36.70 -18.91 -5.61
N PRO A 199 -37.79 -18.83 -4.83
CA PRO A 199 -38.00 -17.73 -3.90
C PRO A 199 -36.94 -17.80 -2.78
N SER A 200 -36.63 -16.65 -2.19
CA SER A 200 -35.68 -16.63 -1.08
C SER A 200 -36.31 -17.28 0.17
N PRO A 201 -35.53 -17.97 1.01
CA PRO A 201 -36.07 -18.56 2.24
C PRO A 201 -36.53 -17.51 3.28
N ARG A 202 -36.23 -16.22 3.06
CA ARG A 202 -36.48 -15.13 4.01
C ARG A 202 -37.62 -14.22 3.60
N VAL A 203 -38.41 -14.57 2.59
CA VAL A 203 -39.53 -13.74 2.10
C VAL A 203 -40.47 -13.34 3.23
N ASN A 204 -40.79 -14.27 4.13
CA ASN A 204 -41.71 -14.02 5.25
C ASN A 204 -41.13 -13.09 6.34
N LEU A 205 -39.82 -12.82 6.31
CA LEU A 205 -39.10 -11.98 7.28
C LEU A 205 -38.78 -10.58 6.71
N THR A 206 -39.28 -10.27 5.51
CA THR A 206 -39.04 -8.98 4.86
C THR A 206 -40.00 -7.92 5.37
N LEU A 207 -39.45 -6.77 5.79
CA LEU A 207 -40.24 -5.62 6.18
C LEU A 207 -40.73 -4.88 4.93
N LYS A 208 -41.97 -5.16 4.52
CA LYS A 208 -42.59 -4.60 3.32
C LYS A 208 -42.62 -3.07 3.33
N GLU A 209 -42.81 -2.48 4.51
CA GLU A 209 -42.92 -1.03 4.72
C GLU A 209 -41.62 -0.25 4.49
N ILE A 210 -40.47 -0.94 4.45
CA ILE A 210 -39.13 -0.33 4.35
C ILE A 210 -38.51 -0.61 2.97
N CYS A 211 -39.14 -1.47 2.16
CA CYS A 211 -38.64 -1.93 0.86
C CYS A 211 -38.87 -0.93 -0.26
N GLU A 212 -38.47 0.33 -0.07
CA GLU A 212 -38.30 1.29 -1.16
C GLU A 212 -37.13 0.86 -2.07
N PRO A 213 -37.11 1.28 -3.36
CA PRO A 213 -36.10 0.83 -4.32
C PRO A 213 -34.64 1.19 -3.93
N LYS A 214 -34.44 2.14 -3.00
CA LYS A 214 -33.13 2.58 -2.50
C LYS A 214 -33.08 2.55 -0.98
N PHE A 215 -33.04 1.35 -0.41
CA PHE A 215 -32.90 1.16 1.03
C PHE A 215 -31.43 1.18 1.48
N CYS A 216 -31.10 1.97 2.49
CA CYS A 216 -29.77 2.00 3.14
C CYS A 216 -29.92 1.82 4.65
N PRO A 217 -29.27 0.82 5.29
CA PRO A 217 -29.46 0.55 6.72
C PRO A 217 -29.17 1.76 7.62
N GLU A 218 -28.08 2.45 7.38
CA GLU A 218 -27.70 3.61 8.21
C GLU A 218 -28.46 4.88 7.81
N CYS A 219 -28.73 5.10 6.51
CA CYS A 219 -29.41 6.31 6.06
C CYS A 219 -30.92 6.28 6.34
N THR A 220 -31.54 5.10 6.26
CA THR A 220 -33.00 4.94 6.44
C THR A 220 -33.35 4.55 7.87
N LEU A 221 -32.56 3.69 8.54
CA LEU A 221 -32.86 3.22 9.91
C LEU A 221 -31.97 3.86 10.98
N GLY A 222 -30.95 4.65 10.63
CA GLY A 222 -29.98 5.16 11.60
C GLY A 222 -29.16 4.07 12.29
N LEU A 223 -29.11 2.85 11.72
CA LEU A 223 -28.50 1.71 12.39
C LEU A 223 -26.97 1.75 12.30
N GLU A 224 -26.30 1.80 13.45
CA GLU A 224 -24.85 1.70 13.55
C GLU A 224 -24.38 0.23 13.41
N LEU A 225 -23.97 -0.13 12.19
CA LEU A 225 -23.50 -1.46 11.85
C LEU A 225 -22.07 -1.72 12.33
N LYS A 226 -21.87 -2.85 13.01
CA LYS A 226 -20.56 -3.37 13.42
C LYS A 226 -20.16 -4.59 12.59
N HIS A 227 -18.87 -4.92 12.58
CA HIS A 227 -18.36 -6.10 11.87
C HIS A 227 -18.82 -7.41 12.54
N THR A 228 -19.24 -7.34 13.81
CA THR A 228 -19.85 -8.43 14.57
C THR A 228 -21.28 -8.76 14.14
N ASP A 229 -21.96 -7.85 13.43
CA ASP A 229 -23.37 -7.97 13.07
C ASP A 229 -23.55 -8.89 11.83
N VAL A 230 -23.08 -10.13 11.95
CA VAL A 230 -22.98 -11.13 10.87
C VAL A 230 -24.33 -11.42 10.20
N LEU A 231 -25.42 -11.38 10.96
CA LEU A 231 -26.76 -11.64 10.44
C LEU A 231 -27.20 -10.59 9.42
N ILE A 232 -26.78 -9.34 9.60
CA ILE A 232 -27.05 -8.24 8.66
C ILE A 232 -26.05 -8.30 7.50
N LEU A 233 -24.75 -8.47 7.80
CA LEU A 233 -23.70 -8.52 6.79
C LEU A 233 -23.88 -9.68 5.80
N SER A 234 -24.29 -10.86 6.27
CA SER A 234 -24.56 -12.04 5.44
C SER A 234 -25.65 -11.82 4.39
N GLN A 235 -26.52 -10.82 4.55
CA GLN A 235 -27.53 -10.48 3.55
C GLN A 235 -26.91 -9.81 2.31
N TYR A 236 -25.72 -9.22 2.42
CA TYR A 236 -25.00 -8.52 1.34
C TYR A 236 -23.94 -9.36 0.64
N VAL A 237 -23.83 -10.64 1.00
CA VAL A 237 -22.79 -11.55 0.52
C VAL A 237 -23.46 -12.75 -0.17
N ARG A 238 -22.79 -13.28 -1.21
CA ARG A 238 -23.19 -14.52 -1.89
C ARG A 238 -22.88 -15.74 -1.01
N SER A 239 -23.38 -16.91 -1.39
CA SER A 239 -22.97 -18.22 -0.85
C SER A 239 -21.45 -18.40 -0.78
N ASP A 240 -20.72 -17.81 -1.72
CA ASP A 240 -19.27 -18.02 -1.89
C ASP A 240 -18.42 -17.04 -1.05
N GLY A 241 -19.04 -16.18 -0.24
CA GLY A 241 -18.34 -15.15 0.52
C GLY A 241 -18.03 -13.87 -0.27
N CYS A 242 -18.31 -13.84 -1.57
CA CYS A 242 -18.15 -12.64 -2.40
C CYS A 242 -19.28 -11.62 -2.14
N MET A 243 -18.91 -10.34 -2.07
CA MET A 243 -19.82 -9.23 -1.83
C MET A 243 -20.71 -8.95 -3.06
N LEU A 244 -22.01 -8.67 -2.86
CA LEU A 244 -22.97 -8.42 -3.93
C LEU A 244 -22.77 -7.04 -4.57
N PRO A 245 -22.85 -6.91 -5.92
CA PRO A 245 -22.63 -5.62 -6.58
C PRO A 245 -23.68 -4.58 -6.19
N LYS A 246 -23.28 -3.31 -6.18
CA LYS A 246 -24.13 -2.16 -5.77
C LYS A 246 -25.49 -2.11 -6.47
N ARG A 247 -25.52 -2.40 -7.77
CA ARG A 247 -26.76 -2.46 -8.57
C ARG A 247 -27.78 -3.49 -8.06
N ILE A 248 -27.31 -4.52 -7.35
CA ILE A 248 -28.16 -5.54 -6.74
C ILE A 248 -28.48 -5.16 -5.29
N THR A 249 -27.54 -4.62 -4.53
CA THR A 249 -27.77 -4.27 -3.12
C THR A 249 -28.67 -3.05 -2.94
N GLY A 250 -28.67 -2.10 -3.87
CA GLY A 250 -29.46 -0.86 -3.78
C GLY A 250 -28.87 0.19 -2.83
N LEU A 251 -27.67 -0.05 -2.29
CA LEU A 251 -27.00 0.85 -1.34
C LEU A 251 -26.41 2.10 -2.02
N CYS A 252 -26.27 3.18 -1.25
CA CYS A 252 -25.49 4.33 -1.68
C CYS A 252 -23.99 3.98 -1.76
N TYR A 253 -23.19 4.79 -2.45
CA TYR A 253 -21.77 4.48 -2.68
C TYR A 253 -20.99 4.36 -1.36
N ARG A 254 -21.20 5.31 -0.44
CA ARG A 254 -20.57 5.33 0.89
C ARG A 254 -20.95 4.10 1.72
N GLN A 255 -22.23 3.71 1.73
CA GLN A 255 -22.71 2.53 2.44
C GLN A 255 -22.17 1.23 1.85
N GLN A 256 -22.11 1.14 0.52
CA GLN A 256 -21.54 -0.02 -0.15
C GLN A 256 -20.07 -0.23 0.23
N LYS A 257 -19.28 0.86 0.28
CA LYS A 257 -17.87 0.80 0.70
C LYS A 257 -17.74 0.40 2.18
N LYS A 258 -18.53 1.03 3.05
CA LYS A 258 -18.59 0.71 4.50
C LYS A 258 -18.95 -0.76 4.75
N ILE A 259 -20.02 -1.25 4.12
CA ILE A 259 -20.45 -2.65 4.26
C ILE A 259 -19.41 -3.61 3.68
N GLY A 260 -18.79 -3.27 2.54
CA GLY A 260 -17.70 -4.06 1.96
C GLY A 260 -16.56 -4.26 2.97
N THR A 261 -16.12 -3.17 3.59
CA THR A 261 -15.12 -3.18 4.66
C THR A 261 -15.55 -4.05 5.85
N LEU A 262 -16.77 -3.86 6.36
CA LEU A 262 -17.28 -4.62 7.51
C LEU A 262 -17.35 -6.13 7.22
N VAL A 263 -17.75 -6.52 6.00
CA VAL A 263 -17.73 -7.91 5.54
C VAL A 263 -16.31 -8.47 5.53
N THR A 264 -15.34 -7.72 4.99
CA THR A 264 -13.93 -8.14 4.97
C THR A 264 -13.39 -8.32 6.39
N MET A 265 -13.69 -7.41 7.30
CA MET A 265 -13.33 -7.52 8.72
C MET A 265 -13.96 -8.77 9.36
N ALA A 266 -15.26 -8.99 9.16
CA ALA A 266 -15.97 -10.16 9.69
C ALA A 266 -15.40 -11.49 9.18
N GLN A 267 -15.05 -11.57 7.89
CA GLN A 267 -14.44 -12.75 7.28
C GLN A 267 -13.03 -13.01 7.81
N LYS A 268 -12.20 -11.97 7.91
CA LYS A 268 -10.85 -12.04 8.48
C LYS A 268 -10.90 -12.49 9.95
N ALA A 269 -11.82 -11.93 10.74
CA ALA A 269 -12.07 -12.32 12.13
C ALA A 269 -12.63 -13.75 12.28
N GLY A 270 -13.06 -14.40 11.20
CA GLY A 270 -13.55 -15.77 11.24
C GLY A 270 -15.02 -15.92 11.65
N LEU A 271 -15.81 -14.84 11.60
CA LEU A 271 -17.21 -14.83 12.00
C LEU A 271 -18.17 -15.43 10.96
N MET A 272 -17.70 -15.67 9.73
CA MET A 272 -18.51 -16.18 8.61
C MET A 272 -17.94 -17.46 7.96
N PRO A 273 -17.67 -18.54 8.70
CA PRO A 273 -17.04 -19.75 8.16
C PRO A 273 -17.91 -20.50 7.15
N ASN A 274 -19.23 -20.38 7.26
CA ASN A 274 -20.18 -21.09 6.39
C ASN A 274 -20.10 -20.65 4.92
N LEU A 275 -19.66 -19.42 4.67
CA LEU A 275 -19.53 -18.82 3.34
C LEU A 275 -18.18 -19.09 2.69
N ALA A 276 -17.27 -19.77 3.39
CA ALA A 276 -15.96 -20.07 2.88
C ALA A 276 -16.02 -21.17 1.79
N PRO A 277 -15.12 -21.16 0.79
CA PRO A 277 -15.14 -22.11 -0.31
C PRO A 277 -15.01 -23.55 0.20
N ALA A 278 -15.52 -24.52 -0.57
CA ALA A 278 -15.61 -25.92 -0.14
C ALA A 278 -14.25 -26.53 0.28
N GLY A 279 -13.14 -26.13 -0.36
CA GLY A 279 -11.79 -26.57 0.00
C GLY A 279 -11.21 -25.93 1.26
N SER A 280 -11.83 -24.86 1.77
CA SER A 280 -11.48 -24.35 3.10
C SER A 280 -12.10 -25.30 4.12
N LYS A 281 -11.31 -25.78 5.08
CA LYS A 281 -11.77 -26.69 6.16
C LYS A 281 -12.85 -26.09 7.07
N LYS A 282 -13.40 -24.90 6.72
CA LYS A 282 -14.37 -24.04 7.42
C LYS A 282 -14.05 -23.74 8.88
N ASP A 283 -12.85 -24.11 9.31
CA ASP A 283 -12.33 -23.94 10.65
C ASP A 283 -11.26 -22.82 10.62
N PRO A 284 -11.50 -21.69 11.30
CA PRO A 284 -10.52 -20.60 11.38
C PRO A 284 -9.16 -21.04 11.91
N LYS A 285 -9.10 -22.02 12.82
CA LYS A 285 -7.85 -22.49 13.43
C LYS A 285 -6.96 -23.27 12.47
N LYS A 286 -7.54 -23.80 11.38
CA LYS A 286 -6.84 -24.61 10.36
C LYS A 286 -6.38 -23.78 9.15
N ARG A 287 -6.46 -22.45 9.21
CA ARG A 287 -5.99 -21.56 8.15
C ARG A 287 -4.45 -21.56 8.07
N PHE A 288 -3.92 -21.24 6.89
CA PHE A 288 -2.48 -21.22 6.65
C PHE A 288 -1.81 -19.96 7.23
N GLY A 289 -0.61 -20.12 7.78
CA GLY A 289 0.23 -19.02 8.27
C GLY A 289 -0.42 -18.23 9.40
N TRP A 290 -0.25 -16.91 9.34
CA TRP A 290 -0.81 -15.95 10.30
C TRP A 290 -2.34 -15.92 10.35
N LYS A 291 -3.04 -16.39 9.31
CA LYS A 291 -4.51 -16.34 9.23
C LYS A 291 -5.23 -17.24 10.25
N LYS A 292 -4.50 -18.13 10.92
CA LYS A 292 -5.02 -19.02 11.98
C LYS A 292 -5.23 -18.32 13.32
N PHE A 293 -4.57 -17.19 13.52
CA PHE A 293 -4.64 -16.46 14.78
C PHE A 293 -5.94 -15.65 14.86
N ASN A 294 -6.49 -15.54 16.07
CA ASN A 294 -7.70 -14.76 16.29
C ASN A 294 -7.44 -13.29 16.01
N LYS A 295 -8.35 -12.66 15.26
CA LYS A 295 -8.25 -11.26 14.90
C LYS A 295 -9.49 -10.50 15.35
N TYR A 296 -9.25 -9.36 15.97
CA TYR A 296 -10.29 -8.44 16.43
C TYR A 296 -10.07 -7.10 15.76
N PHE A 297 -11.17 -6.42 15.46
CA PHE A 297 -11.13 -5.09 14.86
C PHE A 297 -11.95 -4.11 15.69
N TYR A 298 -11.52 -2.86 15.70
CA TYR A 298 -12.32 -1.77 16.25
C TYR A 298 -12.98 -1.00 15.10
N GLU A 299 -14.24 -0.61 15.24
CA GLU A 299 -14.92 0.15 14.19
C GLU A 299 -14.32 1.54 13.98
N SER A 300 -13.61 2.07 14.98
CA SER A 300 -12.88 3.34 14.88
C SER A 300 -11.73 3.31 13.88
N THR A 301 -11.20 2.14 13.52
CA THR A 301 -10.09 2.01 12.55
C THR A 301 -10.56 1.94 11.10
N ILE A 302 -11.86 2.06 10.84
CA ILE A 302 -12.43 2.00 9.50
C ILE A 302 -12.11 3.29 8.73
N LYS A 303 -11.28 3.17 7.69
CA LYS A 303 -11.07 4.22 6.69
C LYS A 303 -12.10 4.07 5.57
N TYR A 304 -12.92 5.09 5.34
CA TYR A 304 -13.92 5.14 4.26
C TYR A 304 -13.38 5.82 3.01
#